data_AF-A0A833XP37-F1
#
_entry.id   AF-A0A833XP37-F1
#
_cell.length_a   1.000
_cell.length_b   1.000
_cell.length_c   1.000
_cell.angle_alpha   90.00
_cell.angle_beta   90.00
_cell.angle_gamma   90.00
#
_symmetry.space_group_name_H-M   'P 1'
#
loop_
_entity.id
_entity.type
_entity.pdbx_description
1 polymer ?
#
loop_
_entity_poly.entity_id
_entity_poly.type
_entity_poly.pdbx_seq_one_letter_code
_entity_poly.pdbx_strand_id
1 'polypeptide(L)'
;MTQSSIQHLTENKFVQGNPSIECHMYRESRATQLFQTVLGKEIVRQESPEEPGKRSRLWFHEDVRHVLEENTGTNKIEGVLVDMHEQELIHLSPKVFKKMKSLRLFINRNVHFSRGPSYLSNELRLLDWSEYPSESLP
;
A
#
# COMPACT_ATOMS: atom_id res chain seq x y z
N MET A 1 -49.32 9.74 13.27
CA MET A 1 -49.67 8.43 12.70
C MET A 1 -50.22 8.71 11.31
N THR A 2 -49.76 8.10 10.22
CA THR A 2 -49.24 6.74 10.00
C THR A 2 -47.94 6.83 9.17
N GLN A 3 -46.83 6.13 9.48
CA GLN A 3 -46.65 4.67 9.42
C GLN A 3 -47.34 4.02 8.21
N SER A 4 -46.99 4.43 6.98
CA SER A 4 -47.19 3.52 5.83
C SER A 4 -46.40 3.83 4.56
N SER A 5 -45.65 4.93 4.45
CA SER A 5 -44.96 5.25 3.18
C SER A 5 -43.43 5.13 3.21
N ILE A 6 -42.83 4.83 4.37
CA ILE A 6 -41.38 4.64 4.50
C ILE A 6 -40.96 3.17 4.28
N GLN A 7 -41.90 2.24 4.14
CA GLN A 7 -41.60 0.81 4.03
C GLN A 7 -41.57 0.25 2.60
N HIS A 8 -41.53 1.11 1.58
CA HIS A 8 -41.46 0.67 0.17
C HIS A 8 -40.22 1.11 -0.60
N LEU A 9 -39.19 1.65 0.08
CA LEU A 9 -37.90 1.94 -0.56
C LEU A 9 -36.74 1.11 0.00
N THR A 10 -37.03 0.13 0.87
CA THR A 10 -36.12 -0.98 1.13
C THR A 10 -36.37 -2.07 0.09
N GLU A 11 -35.87 -1.87 -1.12
CA GLU A 11 -35.42 -2.94 -2.03
C GLU A 11 -34.82 -2.32 -3.30
N ASN A 12 -33.50 -2.51 -3.45
CA ASN A 12 -32.71 -2.39 -4.68
C ASN A 12 -32.71 -1.05 -5.44
N LYS A 13 -31.61 -0.28 -5.32
CA LYS A 13 -30.67 -0.05 -6.44
C LYS A 13 -29.25 0.27 -5.92
N PHE A 14 -28.35 -0.65 -6.22
CA PHE A 14 -26.89 -0.48 -6.23
C PHE A 14 -26.53 0.60 -7.26
N VAL A 15 -26.01 1.78 -6.85
CA VAL A 15 -25.29 2.70 -7.75
C VAL A 15 -24.23 3.48 -6.97
N GLN A 16 -22.98 3.07 -7.18
CA GLN A 16 -21.71 3.82 -7.31
C GLN A 16 -21.35 4.92 -6.29
N GLY A 17 -20.17 4.71 -5.68
CA GLY A 17 -19.53 5.59 -4.70
C GLY A 17 -19.26 7.01 -5.19
N ASN A 18 -19.20 7.91 -4.21
CA ASN A 18 -19.02 9.34 -4.38
C ASN A 18 -17.53 9.69 -4.67
N PRO A 19 -17.19 10.20 -5.87
CA PRO A 19 -15.80 10.51 -6.26
C PRO A 19 -15.19 11.70 -5.50
N SER A 20 -16.00 12.47 -4.78
CA SER A 20 -15.56 13.74 -4.18
C SER A 20 -14.75 13.55 -2.89
N ILE A 21 -14.82 12.38 -2.24
CA ILE A 21 -14.04 12.10 -1.03
C ILE A 21 -12.64 11.59 -1.39
N GLU A 22 -12.48 10.94 -2.55
CA GLU A 22 -11.18 10.46 -3.07
C GLU A 22 -10.24 11.63 -3.41
N CYS A 23 -10.79 12.79 -3.76
CA CYS A 23 -10.02 13.96 -4.16
C CYS A 23 -9.39 14.74 -2.98
N HIS A 24 -9.80 14.49 -1.74
CA HIS A 24 -9.27 15.22 -0.57
C HIS A 24 -7.94 14.65 -0.01
N MET A 25 -7.47 13.50 -0.50
CA MET A 25 -6.21 12.88 -0.06
C MET A 25 -4.95 13.41 -0.75
N TYR A 26 -5.07 14.33 -1.72
CA TYR A 26 -3.92 14.86 -2.48
C TYR A 26 -3.40 16.19 -1.96
N ARG A 27 -2.89 16.20 -0.72
CA ARG A 27 -2.09 17.31 -0.19
C ARG A 27 -0.70 16.84 0.26
N GLU A 28 0.03 16.21 -0.64
CA GLU A 28 1.46 15.98 -0.48
C GLU A 28 2.22 16.48 -1.71
N SER A 29 3.44 16.96 -1.48
CA SER A 29 4.29 17.74 -2.38
C SER A 29 4.22 17.34 -3.88
N ARG A 30 4.22 18.34 -4.78
CA ARG A 30 4.15 18.18 -6.25
C ARG A 30 5.13 17.17 -6.84
N ALA A 31 6.23 16.85 -6.15
CA ALA A 31 7.20 15.83 -6.56
C ALA A 31 6.67 14.39 -6.38
N THR A 32 5.89 14.10 -5.35
CA THR A 32 5.28 12.77 -5.12
C THR A 32 4.17 12.50 -6.13
N GLN A 33 3.48 13.55 -6.60
CA GLN A 33 2.39 13.46 -7.58
C GLN A 33 2.85 12.88 -8.93
N LEU A 34 4.03 13.25 -9.43
CA LEU A 34 4.52 12.76 -10.74
C LEU A 34 4.78 11.25 -10.71
N PHE A 35 5.21 10.73 -9.57
CA PHE A 35 5.54 9.31 -9.37
C PHE A 35 4.32 8.39 -9.24
N GLN A 36 3.14 8.93 -8.93
CA GLN A 36 1.91 8.14 -8.86
C GLN A 36 1.10 8.13 -10.17
N THR A 37 1.49 8.93 -11.17
CA THR A 37 0.85 8.91 -12.48
C THR A 37 1.06 7.56 -13.19
N VAL A 38 0.14 7.19 -14.08
CA VAL A 38 0.23 5.95 -14.89
C VAL A 38 1.59 5.83 -15.58
N LEU A 39 2.12 6.95 -16.09
CA LEU A 39 3.44 6.99 -16.74
C LEU A 39 4.59 6.72 -15.76
N GLY A 40 4.54 7.31 -14.56
CA GLY A 40 5.55 7.07 -13.52
C GLY A 40 5.58 5.60 -13.06
N LYS A 41 4.40 4.99 -12.92
CA LYS A 41 4.26 3.56 -12.59
C LYS A 41 4.78 2.66 -13.71
N GLU A 42 4.50 2.99 -14.96
CA GLU A 42 4.96 2.21 -16.11
C GLU A 42 6.49 2.25 -16.25
N ILE A 43 7.13 3.41 -16.07
CA ILE A 43 8.60 3.51 -16.10
C ILE A 43 9.25 2.54 -15.11
N VAL A 44 8.73 2.48 -13.89
CA VAL A 44 9.27 1.57 -12.86
C VAL A 44 8.94 0.12 -13.14
N ARG A 45 7.76 -0.17 -13.70
CA ARG A 45 7.45 -1.52 -14.18
C ARG A 45 8.47 -1.98 -15.22
N GLN A 46 8.90 -1.09 -16.12
CA GLN A 46 9.92 -1.37 -17.13
C GLN A 46 11.33 -1.56 -16.56
N GLU A 47 11.63 -1.12 -15.32
CA GLU A 47 12.92 -1.42 -14.67
C GLU A 47 13.13 -2.94 -14.48
N SER A 48 12.02 -3.67 -14.24
CA SER A 48 12.00 -5.13 -14.24
C SER A 48 10.57 -5.63 -14.48
N PRO A 49 10.21 -5.94 -15.73
CA PRO A 49 8.83 -6.32 -16.07
C PRO A 49 8.34 -7.56 -15.32
N GLU A 50 9.21 -8.56 -15.17
CA GLU A 50 8.87 -9.89 -14.64
C GLU A 50 9.18 -10.07 -13.15
N GLU A 51 10.11 -9.28 -12.58
CA GLU A 51 10.57 -9.45 -11.21
C GLU A 51 10.33 -8.18 -10.39
N PRO A 52 9.15 -8.01 -9.78
CA PRO A 52 8.80 -6.80 -9.02
C PRO A 52 9.81 -6.49 -7.92
N GLY A 53 10.39 -7.51 -7.28
CA GLY A 53 11.40 -7.35 -6.23
C GLY A 53 12.69 -6.63 -6.67
N LYS A 54 12.94 -6.50 -7.98
CA LYS A 54 14.10 -5.80 -8.56
C LYS A 54 13.79 -4.38 -9.04
N ARG A 55 12.56 -3.90 -8.86
CA ARG A 55 12.17 -2.52 -9.16
C ARG A 55 12.57 -1.58 -8.02
N SER A 56 12.71 -0.30 -8.34
CA SER A 56 12.99 0.76 -7.37
C SER A 56 11.82 1.02 -6.44
N ARG A 57 10.58 0.82 -6.93
CA ARG A 57 9.35 1.13 -6.20
C ARG A 57 8.24 0.12 -6.48
N LEU A 58 7.36 -0.03 -5.49
CA LEU A 58 6.20 -0.91 -5.55
C LEU A 58 4.92 -0.17 -5.16
N TRP A 59 3.85 -0.36 -5.95
CA TRP A 59 2.52 0.23 -5.71
C TRP A 59 1.36 -0.66 -6.15
N PHE A 60 1.58 -1.56 -7.11
CA PHE A 60 0.54 -2.48 -7.54
C PHE A 60 0.32 -3.53 -6.45
N HIS A 61 -0.93 -3.70 -6.02
CA HIS A 61 -1.27 -4.56 -4.88
C HIS A 61 -0.71 -5.98 -5.03
N GLU A 62 -0.80 -6.58 -6.23
CA GLU A 62 -0.31 -7.95 -6.49
C GLU A 62 1.20 -8.04 -6.33
N ASP A 63 1.93 -7.08 -6.90
CA ASP A 63 3.38 -7.02 -6.83
C ASP A 63 3.87 -6.81 -5.40
N VAL A 64 3.22 -5.89 -4.67
CA VAL A 64 3.54 -5.61 -3.27
C VAL A 64 3.32 -6.85 -2.43
N ARG A 65 2.14 -7.49 -2.53
CA ARG A 65 1.82 -8.71 -1.78
C ARG A 65 2.84 -9.81 -2.10
N HIS A 66 3.06 -10.10 -3.39
CA HIS A 66 4.01 -11.11 -3.83
C HIS A 66 5.41 -10.85 -3.26
N VAL A 67 5.92 -9.62 -3.33
CA VAL A 67 7.24 -9.28 -2.83
C VAL A 67 7.35 -9.45 -1.30
N LEU A 68 6.31 -9.07 -0.56
CA LEU A 68 6.31 -9.14 0.90
C LEU A 68 6.14 -10.57 1.43
N GLU A 69 5.27 -11.38 0.83
CA GLU A 69 4.99 -12.76 1.26
C GLU A 69 6.10 -13.71 0.80
N GLU A 70 6.52 -13.63 -0.46
CA GLU A 70 7.55 -14.51 -1.03
C GLU A 70 8.99 -14.05 -0.69
N ASN A 71 9.14 -12.90 -0.02
CA ASN A 71 10.44 -12.35 0.39
C ASN A 71 11.43 -12.22 -0.79
N THR A 72 10.91 -11.80 -1.94
CA THR A 72 11.67 -11.59 -3.20
C THR A 72 12.25 -10.18 -3.31
N GLY A 73 11.94 -9.30 -2.34
CA GLY A 73 12.44 -7.94 -2.29
C GLY A 73 13.96 -7.85 -2.25
N THR A 74 14.51 -6.88 -2.96
CA THR A 74 15.95 -6.68 -3.07
C THR A 74 16.38 -5.29 -2.61
N ASN A 75 17.69 -5.05 -2.58
CA ASN A 75 18.26 -3.77 -2.18
C ASN A 75 17.99 -2.63 -3.19
N LYS A 76 17.36 -2.93 -4.32
CA LYS A 76 16.93 -1.91 -5.29
C LYS A 76 15.68 -1.16 -4.82
N ILE A 77 14.86 -1.79 -3.97
CA ILE A 77 13.61 -1.19 -3.52
C ILE A 77 13.92 -0.01 -2.59
N GLU A 78 13.53 1.18 -3.02
CA GLU A 78 13.60 2.44 -2.27
C GLU A 78 12.25 2.87 -1.71
N GLY A 79 11.14 2.42 -2.30
CA GLY A 79 9.79 2.81 -1.88
C GLY A 79 8.75 1.72 -2.01
N VAL A 80 7.92 1.56 -0.98
CA VAL A 80 6.77 0.64 -0.98
C VAL A 80 5.53 1.41 -0.52
N LEU A 81 4.50 1.42 -1.36
CA LEU A 81 3.15 1.82 -1.01
C LEU A 81 2.26 0.58 -1.02
N VAL A 82 1.72 0.23 0.13
CA VAL A 82 0.68 -0.77 0.30
C VAL A 82 -0.63 -0.01 0.39
N ASP A 83 -1.49 -0.16 -0.62
CA ASP A 83 -2.80 0.50 -0.67
C ASP A 83 -3.80 -0.50 -1.24
N MET A 84 -4.52 -1.16 -0.34
CA MET A 84 -5.52 -2.18 -0.69
C MET A 84 -6.92 -1.58 -0.62
N HIS A 85 -7.77 -1.96 -1.58
CA HIS A 85 -9.16 -1.53 -1.62
C HIS A 85 -9.98 -2.09 -0.45
N GLU A 86 -9.66 -3.31 -0.02
CA GLU A 86 -10.26 -3.98 1.12
C GLU A 86 -9.19 -4.26 2.18
N GLN A 87 -9.64 -4.41 3.42
CA GLN A 87 -8.75 -4.73 4.53
C GLN A 87 -8.27 -6.17 4.42
N GLU A 88 -6.97 -6.34 4.23
CA GLU A 88 -6.36 -7.65 3.99
C GLU A 88 -5.30 -7.99 5.04
N LEU A 89 -5.10 -9.29 5.28
CA LEU A 89 -4.01 -9.78 6.12
C LEU A 89 -2.86 -10.24 5.22
N ILE A 90 -1.68 -9.63 5.37
CA ILE A 90 -0.45 -10.09 4.72
C ILE A 90 0.41 -10.87 5.71
N HIS A 91 0.84 -12.07 5.30
CA HIS A 91 1.76 -12.91 6.08
C HIS A 91 3.20 -12.44 5.91
N LEU A 92 3.54 -11.36 6.62
CA LEU A 92 4.86 -10.77 6.56
C LEU A 92 5.94 -11.68 7.17
N SER A 93 6.92 -12.07 6.35
CA SER A 93 8.15 -12.66 6.86
C SER A 93 8.92 -11.61 7.69
N PRO A 94 9.30 -11.89 8.96
CA PRO A 94 10.04 -10.92 9.78
C PRO A 94 11.37 -10.47 9.16
N LYS A 95 11.92 -11.22 8.20
CA LYS A 95 13.21 -10.94 7.56
C LYS A 95 13.08 -10.18 6.24
N VAL A 96 11.87 -9.89 5.74
CA VAL A 96 11.69 -9.37 4.38
C VAL A 96 12.43 -8.05 4.15
N PHE A 97 12.32 -7.12 5.10
CA PHE A 97 12.98 -5.83 5.02
C PHE A 97 14.49 -5.89 5.18
N LYS A 98 15.08 -7.00 5.66
CA LYS A 98 16.55 -7.15 5.76
C LYS A 98 17.26 -7.10 4.42
N LYS A 99 16.56 -7.48 3.34
CA LYS A 99 17.09 -7.42 1.97
C LYS A 99 16.93 -6.05 1.32
N MET A 100 16.06 -5.19 1.86
CA MET A 100 15.70 -3.87 1.30
C MET A 100 16.42 -2.75 2.07
N LYS A 101 17.75 -2.75 2.08
CA LYS A 101 18.54 -1.79 2.88
C LYS A 101 18.55 -0.37 2.32
N SER A 102 18.17 -0.19 1.06
CA SER A 102 17.97 1.13 0.44
C SER A 102 16.54 1.65 0.60
N LEU A 103 15.69 0.96 1.38
CA LEU A 103 14.31 1.38 1.57
C LEU A 103 14.28 2.73 2.30
N ARG A 104 13.61 3.71 1.70
CA ARG A 104 13.51 5.10 2.18
C ARG A 104 12.07 5.51 2.48
N LEU A 105 11.10 4.84 1.87
CA LEU A 105 9.67 5.14 2.04
C LEU A 105 8.88 3.85 2.21
N PHE A 106 8.14 3.73 3.30
CA PHE A 106 7.16 2.68 3.51
C PHE A 106 5.85 3.29 3.97
N ILE A 107 4.78 3.08 3.19
CA ILE A 107 3.44 3.54 3.50
C ILE A 107 2.51 2.32 3.45
N ASN A 108 1.75 2.09 4.53
CA ASN A 108 0.74 1.06 4.62
C ASN A 108 -0.64 1.67 4.86
N ARG A 109 -1.56 1.43 3.91
CA ARG A 109 -2.96 1.80 3.97
C ARG A 109 -3.80 0.53 3.81
N ASN A 110 -4.66 0.29 4.79
CA ASN A 110 -5.65 -0.80 4.79
C ASN A 110 -5.08 -2.23 4.77
N VAL A 111 -3.85 -2.46 5.25
CA VAL A 111 -3.34 -3.84 5.44
C VAL A 111 -2.94 -4.09 6.88
N HIS A 112 -3.37 -5.24 7.40
CA HIS A 112 -2.82 -5.80 8.63
C HIS A 112 -1.69 -6.74 8.29
N PHE A 113 -0.61 -6.60 9.02
CA PHE A 113 0.48 -7.56 8.95
C PHE A 113 0.39 -8.49 10.15
N SER A 114 0.50 -9.80 9.89
CA SER A 114 0.43 -10.81 10.94
C SER A 114 1.47 -10.62 12.05
N ARG A 115 2.62 -10.00 11.73
CA ARG A 115 3.74 -9.75 12.65
C ARG A 115 4.56 -8.54 12.22
N GLY A 116 5.32 -7.97 13.15
CA GLY A 116 6.27 -6.90 12.88
C GLY A 116 7.55 -7.38 12.19
N PRO A 117 8.22 -6.49 11.44
CA PRO A 117 9.53 -6.79 10.88
C PRO A 117 10.61 -6.84 11.96
N SER A 118 11.64 -7.66 11.73
CA SER A 118 12.81 -7.77 12.63
C SER A 118 13.95 -6.80 12.29
N TYR A 119 13.74 -5.93 11.30
CA TYR A 119 14.67 -4.92 10.84
C TYR A 119 13.92 -3.92 9.96
N LEU A 120 14.24 -2.64 10.09
CA LEU A 120 13.89 -1.60 9.14
C LEU A 120 15.17 -0.96 8.60
N SER A 121 15.10 -0.45 7.38
CA SER A 121 16.24 0.21 6.74
C SER A 121 16.71 1.43 7.54
N ASN A 122 18.02 1.59 7.73
CA ASN A 122 18.60 2.80 8.31
C ASN A 122 18.47 4.02 7.39
N GLU A 123 18.10 3.84 6.13
CA GLU A 123 17.86 4.93 5.17
C GLU A 123 16.40 5.40 5.18
N LEU A 124 15.54 4.80 6.00
CA LEU A 124 14.12 5.11 6.06
C LEU A 124 13.91 6.59 6.44
N ARG A 125 13.19 7.31 5.58
CA ARG A 125 12.89 8.74 5.73
C ARG A 125 11.42 9.00 6.01
N LEU A 126 10.55 8.09 5.54
CA LEU A 126 9.12 8.13 5.79
C LEU A 126 8.64 6.72 6.14
N LEU A 127 7.99 6.62 7.29
CA LEU A 127 7.27 5.44 7.74
C LEU A 127 5.85 5.87 8.11
N ASP A 128 4.88 5.48 7.30
CA ASP A 128 3.45 5.59 7.61
C ASP A 128 2.88 4.18 7.68
N TRP A 129 2.64 3.68 8.88
CA TRP A 129 2.19 2.32 9.10
C TRP A 129 1.20 2.30 10.27
N SER A 130 -0.07 2.56 9.94
CA SER A 130 -1.15 2.45 10.92
C SER A 130 -1.27 1.03 11.45
N GLU A 131 -1.55 0.89 12.74
CA GLU A 131 -1.68 -0.41 13.42
C GLU A 131 -0.42 -1.28 13.29
N TYR A 132 0.75 -0.62 13.44
CA TYR A 132 2.02 -1.32 13.49
C TYR A 132 1.96 -2.47 14.52
N PRO A 133 2.29 -3.71 14.12
CA PRO A 133 2.01 -4.92 14.90
C PRO A 133 2.96 -5.15 16.09
N SER A 134 3.72 -4.14 16.52
CA SER A 134 4.71 -4.25 17.60
C SER A 134 4.80 -2.96 18.41
N GLU A 135 5.22 -3.03 19.68
CA GLU A 135 5.25 -1.88 20.59
C GLU A 135 6.39 -0.89 20.28
N SER A 136 7.44 -1.36 19.62
CA SER A 136 8.62 -0.58 19.26
C SER A 136 9.11 -0.91 17.87
N LEU A 137 9.76 0.05 17.22
CA LEU A 137 10.47 -0.18 15.96
C LEU A 137 11.74 -1.02 16.22
N PRO A 138 12.10 -1.92 15.30
CA PRO A 138 13.32 -2.75 15.37
C PRO A 138 14.60 -1.97 15.03
#